data_AF-A0A7I4BTS3-F1
#
_entry.id   AF-A0A7I4BTS3-F1
#
_cell.length_a   1.000
_cell.length_b   1.000
_cell.length_c   1.000
_cell.angle_alpha   90.00
_cell.angle_beta   90.00
_cell.angle_gamma   90.00
#
_symmetry.space_group_name_H-M   'P 1'
#
loop_
_entity.id
_entity.type
_entity.pdbx_description
1 polymer ?
#
loop_
_entity_poly.entity_id
_entity_poly.type
_entity_poly.pdbx_seq_one_letter_code
_entity_poly.pdbx_strand_id
1 'polypeptide(L)'
;MKSIVAIGFDMDYTLAQYKADTFESLAYAGTIQKLVNNLSYPPELLEWRFDWRFMVRGLVLDKRRGCILKMDRHKYVKVAYHGFRELSREDRQAMYGNTLSRESYDEPDYALIDTLFSLAEAYLFMQLVDFRDAFPDRIPAVVNDYSQLYKDVRAAVDLCHRDGTIKQAVANEPSKYINEDPLIVPMLKMLKQSGRKTFLVTNSLWDYTHVVMNYLCGKCGTDGGIPRDDEWLSYFDVVITGSAKPSFFMDGSRASLFEVDIVTGMLQNTDSGTPMAQIGGVGLQATVLPNPNVKQACRVFQGGCVAHLHKLLSIEAGSQVLYVGDHIYGDILRSKKELGWRTMLVVPELAVELDLLHQTIRTRKGISELRNQRDEIEDSLQRLEWCLRFEEHADEERQKLEQEVAQLREEDEAIREQHRQAQRDCHHMFHKTWGQLMKTGYQNSRFAHQVERFACLYTSHVTNLCYYSPNKSYRTTEDFMPHEL
;
A
#
# COMPACT_ATOMS: atom_id res chain seq x y z
N MET A 1 0.13 -2.71 -24.52
CA MET A 1 0.55 -4.07 -24.12
C MET A 1 1.17 -4.90 -25.23
N LYS A 2 1.06 -4.55 -26.52
CA LYS A 2 1.68 -5.31 -27.63
C LYS A 2 3.21 -5.49 -27.49
N SER A 3 3.93 -4.50 -26.95
CA SER A 3 5.38 -4.56 -26.72
C SER A 3 5.80 -5.32 -25.46
N ILE A 4 4.85 -5.76 -24.62
CA ILE A 4 5.13 -6.50 -23.39
C ILE A 4 5.25 -7.98 -23.73
N VAL A 5 6.39 -8.57 -23.38
CA VAL A 5 6.73 -9.98 -23.61
C VAL A 5 6.55 -10.82 -22.35
N ALA A 6 6.70 -10.21 -21.16
CA ALA A 6 6.57 -10.89 -19.87
C ALA A 6 5.69 -10.08 -18.90
N ILE A 7 4.83 -10.78 -18.17
CA ILE A 7 3.98 -10.20 -17.12
C ILE A 7 4.24 -10.93 -15.81
N GLY A 8 4.63 -10.16 -14.80
CA GLY A 8 4.91 -10.64 -13.47
C GLY A 8 3.89 -10.20 -12.46
N PHE A 9 3.70 -11.01 -11.42
CA PHE A 9 2.78 -10.72 -10.34
C PHE A 9 3.49 -10.85 -8.99
N ASP A 10 3.15 -9.98 -8.06
CA ASP A 10 3.20 -10.34 -6.63
C ASP A 10 2.03 -11.28 -6.29
N MET A 11 2.16 -12.02 -5.20
CA MET A 11 1.11 -12.90 -4.70
C MET A 11 0.21 -12.16 -3.70
N ASP A 12 0.76 -11.82 -2.54
CA ASP A 12 0.01 -11.29 -1.40
C ASP A 12 -0.52 -9.88 -1.71
N TYR A 13 -1.80 -9.62 -1.45
CA TYR A 13 -2.52 -8.38 -1.81
C TYR A 13 -2.50 -7.96 -3.29
N THR A 14 -1.99 -8.81 -4.18
CA THR A 14 -2.05 -8.62 -5.63
C THR A 14 -2.95 -9.67 -6.28
N LEU A 15 -2.49 -10.92 -6.35
CA LEU A 15 -3.33 -12.06 -6.77
C LEU A 15 -4.24 -12.51 -5.62
N ALA A 16 -3.71 -12.59 -4.40
CA ALA A 16 -4.42 -12.96 -3.19
C ALA A 16 -4.92 -11.71 -2.45
N GLN A 17 -6.18 -11.33 -2.66
CA GLN A 17 -6.79 -10.23 -1.92
C GLN A 17 -7.26 -10.72 -0.55
N TYR A 18 -6.59 -10.30 0.53
CA TYR A 18 -6.97 -10.69 1.89
C TYR A 18 -8.14 -9.85 2.40
N LYS A 19 -8.91 -10.46 3.31
CA LYS A 19 -10.03 -9.84 4.03
C LYS A 19 -9.50 -9.11 5.26
N ALA A 20 -9.60 -7.78 5.26
CA ALA A 20 -9.04 -6.94 6.33
C ALA A 20 -9.62 -7.29 7.72
N ASP A 21 -10.92 -7.56 7.81
CA ASP A 21 -11.61 -7.86 9.06
C ASP A 21 -11.15 -9.14 9.76
N THR A 22 -10.62 -10.10 9.01
CA THR A 22 -10.14 -11.39 9.55
C THR A 22 -8.62 -11.50 9.54
N PHE A 23 -7.96 -11.18 8.43
CA PHE A 23 -6.53 -11.37 8.27
C PHE A 23 -5.72 -10.33 9.06
N GLU A 24 -6.08 -9.05 8.99
CA GLU A 24 -5.37 -8.02 9.77
C GLU A 24 -5.64 -8.18 11.28
N SER A 25 -6.86 -8.58 11.66
CA SER A 25 -7.20 -8.92 13.04
C SER A 25 -6.35 -10.08 13.58
N LEU A 26 -6.09 -11.10 12.76
CA LEU A 26 -5.20 -12.21 13.10
C LEU A 26 -3.77 -11.71 13.31
N ALA A 27 -3.25 -10.90 12.37
CA ALA A 27 -1.91 -10.34 12.48
C ALA A 27 -1.76 -9.44 13.72
N TYR A 28 -2.75 -8.61 14.01
CA TYR A 28 -2.82 -7.77 15.20
C TYR A 28 -2.77 -8.59 16.49
N ALA A 29 -3.66 -9.58 16.63
CA ALA A 29 -3.73 -10.41 17.83
C ALA A 29 -2.42 -11.19 18.04
N GLY A 30 -1.85 -11.75 16.96
CA GLY A 30 -0.55 -12.41 17.01
C GLY A 30 0.57 -11.47 17.43
N THR A 31 0.58 -10.22 16.93
CA THR A 31 1.59 -9.20 17.30
C THR A 31 1.51 -8.84 18.78
N ILE A 32 0.31 -8.63 19.33
CA ILE A 32 0.12 -8.38 20.77
C ILE A 32 0.66 -9.52 21.61
N GLN A 33 0.37 -10.77 21.23
CA GLN A 33 0.90 -11.93 21.95
C GLN A 33 2.43 -11.93 21.98
N LYS A 34 3.11 -11.52 20.90
CA LYS A 34 4.58 -11.42 20.90
C LYS A 34 5.08 -10.25 21.73
N LEU A 35 4.41 -9.09 21.71
CA LEU A 35 4.77 -7.96 22.57
C LEU A 35 4.74 -8.37 24.06
N VAL A 36 3.68 -9.05 24.48
CA VAL A 36 3.51 -9.48 25.88
C VAL A 36 4.47 -10.63 26.24
N ASN A 37 4.49 -11.69 25.44
CA ASN A 37 5.20 -12.92 25.80
C ASN A 37 6.71 -12.87 25.53
N ASN A 38 7.16 -12.10 24.52
CA ASN A 38 8.55 -12.07 24.09
C ASN A 38 9.27 -10.75 24.44
N LEU A 39 8.53 -9.64 24.54
CA LEU A 39 9.09 -8.31 24.78
C LEU A 39 8.64 -7.71 26.13
N SER A 40 7.96 -8.50 26.96
CA SER A 40 7.58 -8.16 28.34
C SER A 40 6.68 -6.94 28.47
N TYR A 41 5.88 -6.62 27.44
CA TYR A 41 4.84 -5.60 27.56
C TYR A 41 3.73 -6.05 28.52
N PRO A 42 2.97 -5.12 29.13
CA PRO A 42 1.94 -5.46 30.11
C PRO A 42 0.88 -6.44 29.58
N PRO A 43 0.42 -7.40 30.40
CA PRO A 43 -0.56 -8.40 29.98
C PRO A 43 -1.93 -7.80 29.62
N GLU A 44 -2.23 -6.60 30.12
CA GLU A 44 -3.44 -5.82 29.81
C GLU A 44 -3.61 -5.57 28.30
N LEU A 45 -2.52 -5.57 27.52
CA LEU A 45 -2.57 -5.42 26.07
C LEU A 45 -3.35 -6.58 25.41
N LEU A 46 -3.43 -7.76 26.02
CA LEU A 46 -4.19 -8.90 25.48
C LEU A 46 -5.70 -8.63 25.41
N GLU A 47 -6.20 -7.64 26.14
CA GLU A 47 -7.61 -7.23 26.14
C GLU A 47 -7.91 -6.17 25.07
N TRP A 48 -6.89 -5.66 24.39
CA TRP A 48 -7.05 -4.62 23.38
C TRP A 48 -7.80 -5.12 22.15
N ARG A 49 -8.50 -4.19 21.52
CA ARG A 49 -9.30 -4.45 20.32
C ARG A 49 -8.71 -3.71 19.14
N PHE A 50 -8.87 -4.33 17.97
CA PHE A 50 -8.47 -3.77 16.69
C PHE A 50 -9.69 -3.32 15.91
N ASP A 51 -9.67 -2.06 15.47
CA ASP A 51 -10.62 -1.55 14.47
C ASP A 51 -9.91 -1.43 13.12
N TRP A 52 -10.09 -2.46 12.28
CA TRP A 52 -9.52 -2.53 10.93
C TRP A 52 -10.01 -1.40 10.00
N ARG A 53 -11.09 -0.70 10.36
CA ARG A 53 -11.62 0.42 9.56
C ARG A 53 -10.99 1.75 9.90
N PHE A 54 -10.16 1.83 10.95
CA PHE A 54 -9.64 3.11 11.42
C PHE A 54 -8.48 3.64 10.59
N MET A 55 -7.67 2.75 10.01
CA MET A 55 -6.47 3.12 9.27
C MET A 55 -6.70 3.04 7.76
N VAL A 56 -6.04 3.93 7.03
CA VAL A 56 -6.00 3.88 5.57
C VAL A 56 -4.56 3.85 5.08
N ARG A 57 -4.38 3.33 3.87
CA ARG A 57 -3.10 3.32 3.19
C ARG A 57 -2.64 4.74 2.84
N GLY A 58 -1.33 4.95 2.67
CA GLY A 58 -0.76 6.22 2.25
C GLY A 58 -0.48 7.22 3.38
N LEU A 59 -0.74 6.81 4.62
CA LEU A 59 -0.37 7.55 5.83
C LEU A 59 1.14 7.42 6.09
N VAL A 60 1.66 8.32 6.94
CA VAL A 60 3.06 8.30 7.36
C VAL A 60 3.14 8.31 8.88
N LEU A 61 3.90 7.39 9.45
CA LEU A 61 4.13 7.27 10.88
C LEU A 61 5.43 7.99 11.25
N ASP A 62 5.34 8.99 12.12
CA ASP A 62 6.48 9.70 12.74
C ASP A 62 6.92 8.94 13.99
N LYS A 63 8.04 8.22 13.88
CA LYS A 63 8.57 7.39 14.97
C LYS A 63 9.13 8.23 16.10
N ARG A 64 9.56 9.47 15.82
CA ARG A 64 10.15 10.36 16.83
C ARG A 64 9.08 10.98 17.71
N ARG A 65 7.97 11.37 17.10
CA ARG A 65 6.90 12.14 17.75
C ARG A 65 5.65 11.32 18.10
N GLY A 66 5.65 10.01 17.82
CA GLY A 66 4.50 9.14 18.10
C GLY A 66 3.25 9.53 17.30
N CYS A 67 3.42 10.06 16.08
CA CYS A 67 2.31 10.61 15.31
C CYS A 67 2.01 9.81 14.04
N ILE A 68 0.76 9.84 13.60
CA ILE A 68 0.32 9.37 12.28
C ILE A 68 -0.14 10.57 11.46
N LEU A 69 0.36 10.69 10.24
CA LEU A 69 0.25 11.87 9.40
C LEU A 69 -0.45 11.54 8.08
N LYS A 70 -1.36 12.42 7.67
CA LYS A 70 -1.86 12.49 6.29
C LYS A 70 -1.41 13.80 5.65
N MET A 71 -0.79 13.66 4.48
CA MET A 71 -0.19 14.78 3.74
C MET A 71 -0.79 14.96 2.35
N ASP A 72 -0.64 16.17 1.82
CA ASP A 72 -0.84 16.45 0.39
C ASP A 72 0.38 16.05 -0.46
N ARG A 73 0.26 16.21 -1.79
CA ARG A 73 1.32 15.95 -2.78
C ARG A 73 2.61 16.72 -2.53
N HIS A 74 2.54 17.85 -1.82
CA HIS A 74 3.70 18.67 -1.49
C HIS A 74 4.30 18.30 -0.12
N LYS A 75 3.78 17.29 0.57
CA LYS A 75 4.21 16.89 1.93
C LYS A 75 3.86 17.92 3.01
N TYR A 76 2.81 18.73 2.83
CA TYR A 76 2.26 19.48 3.97
C TYR A 76 1.33 18.59 4.79
N VAL A 77 1.48 18.61 6.11
CA VAL A 77 0.68 17.82 7.05
C VAL A 77 -0.72 18.42 7.21
N LYS A 78 -1.73 17.73 6.67
CA LYS A 78 -3.13 18.21 6.65
C LYS A 78 -4.01 17.53 7.70
N VAL A 79 -3.65 16.34 8.15
CA VAL A 79 -4.25 15.67 9.30
C VAL A 79 -3.11 15.01 10.07
N ALA A 80 -3.12 15.10 11.39
CA ALA A 80 -2.15 14.43 12.24
C ALA A 80 -2.79 14.00 13.55
N TYR A 81 -2.41 12.82 14.03
CA TYR A 81 -2.83 12.27 15.30
C TYR A 81 -1.61 11.88 16.11
N HIS A 82 -1.60 12.19 17.40
CA HIS A 82 -0.65 11.65 18.38
C HIS A 82 -1.39 10.64 19.25
N GLY A 83 -1.04 9.36 19.14
CA GLY A 83 -1.96 8.29 19.55
C GLY A 83 -3.33 8.51 18.90
N PHE A 84 -4.46 8.35 19.60
CA PHE A 84 -5.79 8.63 19.03
C PHE A 84 -6.25 10.09 19.17
N ARG A 85 -5.40 10.99 19.67
CA ARG A 85 -5.72 12.42 19.80
C ARG A 85 -5.37 13.18 18.51
N GLU A 86 -6.37 13.83 17.91
CA GLU A 86 -6.16 14.71 16.76
C GLU A 86 -5.38 15.96 17.17
N LEU A 87 -4.37 16.31 16.37
CA LEU A 87 -3.60 17.54 16.57
C LEU A 87 -4.31 18.73 15.92
N SER A 88 -4.40 19.84 16.66
CA SER A 88 -4.94 21.11 16.17
C SER A 88 -4.12 21.65 14.99
N ARG A 89 -4.65 22.66 14.28
CA ARG A 89 -3.89 23.31 13.21
C ARG A 89 -2.63 23.97 13.76
N GLU A 90 -2.74 24.58 14.93
CA GLU A 90 -1.69 25.29 15.64
C GLU A 90 -0.59 24.32 16.07
N ASP A 91 -0.96 23.18 16.67
CA ASP A 91 -0.01 22.15 17.09
C ASP A 91 0.74 21.55 15.89
N ARG A 92 0.01 21.29 14.78
CA ARG A 92 0.64 20.79 13.55
C ARG A 92 1.60 21.79 12.95
N GLN A 93 1.24 23.08 12.93
CA GLN A 93 2.10 24.13 12.41
C GLN A 93 3.36 24.29 13.29
N ALA A 94 3.21 24.24 14.61
CA ALA A 94 4.33 24.30 15.55
C ALA A 94 5.26 23.08 15.39
N MET A 95 4.70 21.89 15.18
CA MET A 95 5.45 20.64 15.14
C MET A 95 6.11 20.35 13.77
N TYR A 96 5.43 20.68 12.67
CA TYR A 96 5.83 20.31 11.31
C TYR A 96 5.96 21.49 10.33
N GLY A 97 5.43 22.67 10.68
CA GLY A 97 5.36 23.83 9.78
C GLY A 97 6.42 24.90 10.00
N ASN A 98 7.09 24.92 11.16
CA ASN A 98 7.99 25.99 11.58
C ASN A 98 9.47 25.58 11.53
N THR A 99 9.91 25.02 10.41
CA THR A 99 11.31 24.60 10.24
C THR A 99 11.95 25.29 9.03
N LEU A 100 13.18 25.78 9.22
CA LEU A 100 13.99 26.36 8.13
C LEU A 100 14.37 25.30 7.08
N SER A 101 14.40 24.02 7.48
CA SER A 101 14.60 22.86 6.62
C SER A 101 13.33 22.04 6.50
N ARG A 102 12.96 21.67 5.28
CA ARG A 102 11.79 20.83 5.02
C ARG A 102 12.12 19.37 5.37
N GLU A 103 11.33 18.77 6.25
CA GLU A 103 11.47 17.34 6.56
C GLU A 103 11.16 16.49 5.31
N SER A 104 11.93 15.43 5.10
CA SER A 104 11.74 14.51 3.98
C SER A 104 10.52 13.61 4.18
N TYR A 105 10.12 13.33 5.43
CA TYR A 105 9.09 12.35 5.78
C TYR A 105 9.36 10.96 5.17
N ASP A 106 10.64 10.61 5.10
CA ASP A 106 11.14 9.36 4.54
C ASP A 106 11.89 8.58 5.65
N GLU A 107 12.18 7.31 5.41
CA GLU A 107 12.95 6.48 6.34
C GLU A 107 14.37 7.06 6.60
N PRO A 108 14.96 6.86 7.79
CA PRO A 108 14.57 5.93 8.85
C PRO A 108 13.62 6.51 9.91
N ASP A 109 13.51 7.83 10.04
CA ASP A 109 12.74 8.49 11.11
C ASP A 109 11.22 8.33 10.95
N TYR A 110 10.78 8.10 9.72
CA TYR A 110 9.38 7.86 9.37
C TYR A 110 9.19 6.42 8.91
N ALA A 111 7.98 5.89 9.03
CA ALA A 111 7.55 4.69 8.34
C ALA A 111 6.39 5.01 7.40
N LEU A 112 6.43 4.43 6.20
CA LEU A 112 5.44 4.67 5.16
C LEU A 112 4.40 3.56 5.22
N ILE A 113 3.14 3.91 5.44
CA ILE A 113 2.03 2.95 5.53
C ILE A 113 1.54 2.68 4.11
N ASP A 114 2.40 2.02 3.34
CA ASP A 114 2.19 1.76 1.91
C ASP A 114 1.83 0.31 1.64
N THR A 115 1.49 -0.49 2.65
CA THR A 115 0.92 -1.84 2.48
C THR A 115 -0.27 -2.02 3.40
N LEU A 116 -1.19 -2.91 3.04
CA LEU A 116 -2.34 -3.24 3.89
C LEU A 116 -1.90 -3.96 5.17
N PHE A 117 -0.78 -4.71 5.15
CA PHE A 117 -0.15 -5.28 6.35
C PHE A 117 0.23 -4.22 7.39
N SER A 118 0.61 -3.02 6.95
CA SER A 118 1.07 -1.94 7.84
C SER A 118 -0.06 -1.25 8.60
N LEU A 119 -1.34 -1.51 8.26
CA LEU A 119 -2.48 -0.85 8.91
C LEU A 119 -2.64 -1.30 10.37
N ALA A 120 -2.58 -2.60 10.61
CA ALA A 120 -2.64 -3.17 11.96
C ALA A 120 -1.45 -2.72 12.82
N GLU A 121 -0.24 -2.70 12.25
CA GLU A 121 0.98 -2.21 12.90
C GLU A 121 0.83 -0.75 13.33
N ALA A 122 0.35 0.11 12.43
CA ALA A 122 0.19 1.53 12.71
C ALA A 122 -0.93 1.81 13.73
N TYR A 123 -2.03 1.04 13.70
CA TYR A 123 -3.09 1.14 14.72
C TYR A 123 -2.58 0.74 16.10
N LEU A 124 -1.88 -0.38 16.19
CA LEU A 124 -1.27 -0.84 17.44
C LEU A 124 -0.25 0.17 17.98
N PHE A 125 0.53 0.78 17.10
CA PHE A 125 1.44 1.86 17.47
C PHE A 125 0.69 3.06 18.10
N MET A 126 -0.45 3.48 17.54
CA MET A 126 -1.27 4.55 18.14
C MET A 126 -1.75 4.18 19.55
N GLN A 127 -2.20 2.93 19.75
CA GLN A 127 -2.61 2.45 21.08
C GLN A 127 -1.45 2.46 22.07
N LEU A 128 -0.27 2.05 21.64
CA LEU A 128 0.93 2.06 22.48
C LEU A 128 1.41 3.47 22.80
N VAL A 129 1.27 4.43 21.89
CA VAL A 129 1.55 5.85 22.16
C VAL A 129 0.63 6.37 23.26
N ASP A 130 -0.69 6.18 23.13
CA ASP A 130 -1.65 6.61 24.16
C ASP A 130 -1.40 5.91 25.51
N PHE A 131 -1.09 4.61 25.47
CA PHE A 131 -0.80 3.84 26.68
C PHE A 131 0.49 4.31 27.37
N ARG A 132 1.54 4.60 26.59
CA ARG A 132 2.80 5.14 27.11
C ARG A 132 2.60 6.51 27.76
N ASP A 133 1.83 7.38 27.13
CA ASP A 133 1.55 8.73 27.63
C ASP A 133 0.73 8.69 28.93
N ALA A 134 -0.24 7.78 29.02
CA ALA A 134 -1.08 7.63 30.21
C ALA A 134 -0.38 6.88 31.36
N PHE A 135 0.47 5.90 31.05
CA PHE A 135 1.09 5.00 32.03
C PHE A 135 2.59 4.77 31.75
N PRO A 136 3.43 5.82 31.83
CA PRO A 136 4.84 5.72 31.46
C PRO A 136 5.61 4.68 32.29
N ASP A 137 5.25 4.51 33.57
CA ASP A 137 5.89 3.55 34.48
C ASP A 137 5.54 2.07 34.18
N ARG A 138 4.54 1.81 33.33
CA ARG A 138 4.11 0.46 32.94
C ARG A 138 4.76 -0.03 31.65
N ILE A 139 5.35 0.86 30.88
CA ILE A 139 6.12 0.49 29.68
C ILE A 139 7.45 -0.14 30.13
N PRO A 140 7.95 -1.21 29.45
CA PRO A 140 9.24 -1.79 29.79
C PRO A 140 10.35 -0.74 29.81
N ALA A 141 11.15 -0.71 30.88
CA ALA A 141 12.16 0.33 31.09
C ALA A 141 13.23 0.44 29.98
N VAL A 142 13.37 -0.59 29.14
CA VAL A 142 14.24 -0.58 27.95
C VAL A 142 13.72 0.34 26.83
N VAL A 143 12.43 0.68 26.85
CA VAL A 143 11.75 1.47 25.83
C VAL A 143 11.81 2.95 26.20
N ASN A 144 12.82 3.63 25.65
CA ASN A 144 13.12 5.02 26.02
C ASN A 144 12.29 6.07 25.25
N ASP A 145 11.84 5.73 24.04
CA ASP A 145 11.14 6.66 23.13
C ASP A 145 10.11 5.96 22.24
N TYR A 146 9.33 6.74 21.48
CA TYR A 146 8.34 6.19 20.55
C TYR A 146 9.00 5.45 19.37
N SER A 147 10.26 5.74 19.07
CA SER A 147 10.98 5.04 18.01
C SER A 147 11.31 3.61 18.43
N GLN A 148 11.62 3.39 19.71
CA GLN A 148 11.78 2.06 20.27
C GLN A 148 10.45 1.31 20.34
N LEU A 149 9.33 1.96 20.72
CA LEU A 149 7.99 1.36 20.62
C LEU A 149 7.72 0.83 19.20
N TYR A 150 7.98 1.66 18.18
CA TYR A 150 7.78 1.24 16.79
C TYR A 150 8.69 0.05 16.42
N LYS A 151 9.95 0.05 16.83
CA LYS A 151 10.88 -1.07 16.59
C LYS A 151 10.37 -2.37 17.21
N ASP A 152 9.83 -2.30 18.42
CA ASP A 152 9.29 -3.46 19.13
C ASP A 152 8.04 -4.01 18.45
N VAL A 153 7.12 -3.13 18.02
CA VAL A 153 5.96 -3.51 17.20
C VAL A 153 6.42 -4.19 15.92
N ARG A 154 7.38 -3.58 15.21
CA ARG A 154 7.89 -4.12 13.95
C ARG A 154 8.55 -5.49 14.14
N ALA A 155 9.33 -5.66 15.21
CA ALA A 155 9.93 -6.94 15.56
C ALA A 155 8.87 -8.00 15.88
N ALA A 156 7.82 -7.63 16.60
CA ALA A 156 6.70 -8.52 16.92
C ALA A 156 5.91 -8.94 15.66
N VAL A 157 5.65 -8.00 14.74
CA VAL A 157 5.02 -8.28 13.43
C VAL A 157 5.90 -9.24 12.62
N ASP A 158 7.20 -8.96 12.50
CA ASP A 158 8.13 -9.80 11.75
C ASP A 158 8.22 -11.21 12.36
N LEU A 159 8.18 -11.35 13.69
CA LEU A 159 8.13 -12.64 14.38
C LEU A 159 6.84 -13.41 14.05
N CYS A 160 5.68 -12.74 14.10
CA CYS A 160 4.38 -13.33 13.78
C CYS A 160 4.30 -13.88 12.34
N HIS A 161 4.99 -13.23 11.39
CA HIS A 161 5.11 -13.73 10.02
C HIS A 161 6.10 -14.89 9.86
N ARG A 162 7.11 -14.99 10.73
CA ARG A 162 8.19 -16.00 10.65
C ARG A 162 7.87 -17.28 11.42
N ASP A 163 7.19 -17.19 12.55
CA ASP A 163 6.89 -18.34 13.40
C ASP A 163 5.71 -19.20 12.94
N GLY A 164 5.08 -18.79 11.82
CA GLY A 164 4.00 -19.53 11.19
C GLY A 164 2.62 -19.27 11.77
N THR A 165 2.46 -18.41 12.79
CA THR A 165 1.16 -18.11 13.41
C THR A 165 0.11 -17.70 12.37
N ILE A 166 0.44 -16.74 11.51
CA ILE A 166 -0.46 -16.27 10.45
C ILE A 166 -0.62 -17.34 9.36
N LYS A 167 0.50 -17.92 8.91
CA LYS A 167 0.53 -18.85 7.77
C LYS A 167 -0.26 -20.13 8.05
N GLN A 168 -0.16 -20.68 9.25
CA GLN A 168 -0.86 -21.89 9.65
C GLN A 168 -2.37 -21.67 9.73
N ALA A 169 -2.82 -20.55 10.30
CA ALA A 169 -4.24 -20.21 10.37
C ALA A 169 -4.85 -20.08 8.97
N VAL A 170 -4.18 -19.35 8.08
CA VAL A 170 -4.60 -19.23 6.67
C VAL A 170 -4.57 -20.59 5.97
N ALA A 171 -3.55 -21.41 6.20
CA ALA A 171 -3.46 -22.71 5.55
C ALA A 171 -4.53 -23.72 6.00
N ASN A 172 -5.05 -23.56 7.21
CA ASN A 172 -6.14 -24.38 7.75
C ASN A 172 -7.50 -23.95 7.18
N GLU A 173 -7.75 -22.64 7.03
CA GLU A 173 -9.04 -22.11 6.58
C GLU A 173 -8.87 -20.92 5.62
N PRO A 174 -8.35 -21.12 4.39
CA PRO A 174 -8.00 -20.00 3.51
C PRO A 174 -9.18 -19.09 3.16
N SER A 175 -10.39 -19.66 3.02
CA SER A 175 -11.61 -18.93 2.66
C SER A 175 -12.07 -17.92 3.69
N LYS A 176 -11.67 -18.11 4.94
CA LYS A 176 -11.91 -17.12 6.00
C LYS A 176 -11.09 -15.85 5.79
N TYR A 177 -9.90 -15.97 5.21
CA TYR A 177 -8.92 -14.88 5.16
C TYR A 177 -8.71 -14.30 3.76
N ILE A 178 -9.00 -15.04 2.69
CA ILE A 178 -8.73 -14.64 1.31
C ILE A 178 -10.06 -14.53 0.55
N ASN A 179 -10.24 -13.42 -0.18
CA ASN A 179 -11.37 -13.23 -1.07
C ASN A 179 -11.28 -14.19 -2.26
N GLU A 180 -12.39 -14.83 -2.60
CA GLU A 180 -12.49 -15.59 -3.86
C GLU A 180 -12.59 -14.61 -5.03
N ASP A 181 -11.81 -14.86 -6.08
CA ASP A 181 -11.95 -14.17 -7.36
C ASP A 181 -11.95 -15.20 -8.49
N PRO A 182 -13.12 -15.52 -9.07
CA PRO A 182 -13.23 -16.55 -10.10
C PRO A 182 -12.55 -16.14 -11.42
N LEU A 183 -12.11 -14.89 -11.57
CA LEU A 183 -11.46 -14.39 -12.78
C LEU A 183 -9.93 -14.55 -12.77
N ILE A 184 -9.31 -14.97 -11.66
CA ILE A 184 -7.85 -15.19 -11.58
C ILE A 184 -7.39 -16.22 -12.60
N VAL A 185 -8.00 -17.41 -12.63
CA VAL A 185 -7.63 -18.47 -13.58
C VAL A 185 -7.91 -18.06 -15.04
N PRO A 186 -9.10 -17.52 -15.39
CA PRO A 186 -9.34 -16.95 -16.72
C PRO A 186 -8.30 -15.90 -17.14
N MET A 187 -7.91 -14.99 -16.25
CA MET A 187 -6.89 -13.98 -16.50
C MET A 187 -5.56 -14.62 -16.88
N LEU A 188 -5.04 -15.51 -16.04
CA LEU A 188 -3.75 -16.15 -16.25
C LEU A 188 -3.74 -16.97 -17.54
N LYS A 189 -4.81 -17.71 -17.83
CA LYS A 189 -4.99 -18.44 -19.10
C LYS A 189 -4.97 -17.49 -20.30
N MET A 190 -5.72 -16.39 -20.25
CA MET A 190 -5.75 -15.38 -21.31
C MET A 190 -4.34 -14.81 -21.57
N LEU A 191 -3.59 -14.47 -20.51
CA LEU A 191 -2.25 -13.92 -20.65
C LEU A 191 -1.28 -14.94 -21.27
N LYS A 192 -1.32 -16.20 -20.83
CA LYS A 192 -0.48 -17.26 -21.39
C LYS A 192 -0.82 -17.58 -22.84
N GLN A 193 -2.11 -17.67 -23.17
CA GLN A 193 -2.60 -17.86 -24.55
C GLN A 193 -2.22 -16.71 -25.48
N SER A 194 -1.99 -15.51 -24.94
CA SER A 194 -1.52 -14.36 -25.73
C SER A 194 -0.05 -14.46 -26.17
N GLY A 195 0.65 -15.53 -25.80
CA GLY A 195 2.06 -15.77 -26.12
C GLY A 195 3.04 -15.05 -25.18
N ARG A 196 2.54 -14.43 -24.10
CA ARG A 196 3.38 -13.74 -23.11
C ARG A 196 3.88 -14.72 -22.06
N LYS A 197 5.10 -14.47 -21.60
CA LYS A 197 5.66 -15.14 -20.43
C LYS A 197 5.00 -14.63 -19.17
N THR A 198 4.77 -15.52 -18.22
CA THR A 198 4.06 -15.26 -16.97
C THR A 198 4.95 -15.67 -15.81
N PHE A 199 5.06 -14.83 -14.79
CA PHE A 199 5.89 -15.18 -13.64
C PHE A 199 5.31 -14.66 -12.32
N LEU A 200 5.68 -15.33 -11.22
CA LEU A 200 5.31 -14.97 -9.85
C LEU A 200 6.58 -14.65 -9.06
N VAL A 201 6.60 -13.51 -8.36
CA VAL A 201 7.69 -13.14 -7.44
C VAL A 201 7.09 -12.69 -6.12
N THR A 202 7.24 -13.52 -5.08
CA THR A 202 6.69 -13.25 -3.75
C THR A 202 7.77 -13.30 -2.67
N ASN A 203 7.54 -12.58 -1.57
CA ASN A 203 8.35 -12.69 -0.35
C ASN A 203 7.96 -13.92 0.48
N SER A 204 6.78 -14.49 0.24
CA SER A 204 6.32 -15.73 0.85
C SER A 204 7.18 -16.93 0.42
N LEU A 205 7.32 -17.92 1.30
CA LEU A 205 8.06 -19.16 1.02
C LEU A 205 7.17 -20.16 0.25
N TRP A 206 7.78 -21.23 -0.27
CA TRP A 206 7.13 -22.21 -1.15
C TRP A 206 5.88 -22.84 -0.55
N ASP A 207 5.97 -23.33 0.69
CA ASP A 207 4.89 -23.99 1.42
C ASP A 207 3.61 -23.14 1.46
N TYR A 208 3.73 -21.89 1.89
CA TYR A 208 2.63 -20.95 1.98
C TYR A 208 2.12 -20.54 0.59
N THR A 209 3.05 -20.27 -0.35
CA THR A 209 2.71 -19.90 -1.73
C THR A 209 1.86 -20.98 -2.39
N HIS A 210 2.24 -22.25 -2.22
CA HIS A 210 1.53 -23.38 -2.80
C HIS A 210 0.11 -23.52 -2.24
N VAL A 211 -0.09 -23.26 -0.94
CA VAL A 211 -1.41 -23.24 -0.29
C VAL A 211 -2.31 -22.14 -0.86
N VAL A 212 -1.81 -20.90 -0.89
CA VAL A 212 -2.57 -19.73 -1.36
C VAL A 212 -2.92 -19.88 -2.84
N MET A 213 -1.98 -20.30 -3.68
CA MET A 213 -2.22 -20.43 -5.12
C MET A 213 -3.19 -21.57 -5.46
N ASN A 214 -3.18 -22.67 -4.71
CA ASN A 214 -4.19 -23.71 -4.84
C ASN A 214 -5.59 -23.17 -4.53
N TYR A 215 -5.73 -22.42 -3.44
CA TYR A 215 -7.00 -21.78 -3.07
C TYR A 215 -7.50 -20.83 -4.17
N LEU A 216 -6.65 -19.92 -4.65
CA LEU A 216 -7.01 -18.98 -5.72
C LEU A 216 -7.37 -19.64 -7.04
N CYS A 217 -6.83 -20.84 -7.31
CA CYS A 217 -7.14 -21.61 -8.51
C CYS A 217 -8.31 -22.58 -8.34
N GLY A 218 -9.07 -22.48 -7.24
CA GLY A 218 -10.28 -23.27 -6.99
C GLY A 218 -10.02 -24.67 -6.44
N LYS A 219 -8.85 -24.91 -5.84
CA LYS A 219 -8.49 -26.18 -5.21
C LYS A 219 -8.35 -25.99 -3.69
N CYS A 220 -9.44 -26.24 -2.98
CA CYS A 220 -9.51 -26.14 -1.52
C CYS A 220 -9.56 -27.54 -0.90
N GLY A 221 -8.58 -27.89 -0.05
CA GLY A 221 -8.75 -28.90 1.01
C GLY A 221 -8.86 -28.16 2.34
N THR A 222 -9.76 -28.49 3.27
CA THR A 222 -10.28 -29.82 3.66
C THR A 222 -11.81 -30.00 3.69
N ASP A 223 -12.61 -29.00 3.32
CA ASP A 223 -14.07 -29.17 3.18
C ASP A 223 -14.49 -28.86 1.73
N GLY A 224 -14.62 -29.91 0.89
CA GLY A 224 -15.03 -29.77 -0.52
C GLY A 224 -14.42 -30.74 -1.53
N GLY A 225 -13.43 -31.56 -1.14
CA GLY A 225 -13.02 -32.73 -1.93
C GLY A 225 -12.15 -32.51 -3.18
N ILE A 226 -11.56 -31.33 -3.38
CA ILE A 226 -10.58 -31.12 -4.47
C ILE A 226 -9.16 -31.19 -3.88
N PRO A 227 -8.31 -32.15 -4.28
CA PRO A 227 -6.93 -32.25 -3.81
C PRO A 227 -6.12 -30.99 -4.14
N ARG A 228 -5.25 -30.56 -3.22
CA ARG A 228 -4.17 -29.61 -3.55
C ARG A 228 -3.25 -30.31 -4.55
N ASP A 229 -2.92 -29.63 -5.63
CA ASP A 229 -1.97 -30.15 -6.63
C ASP A 229 -1.16 -29.03 -7.30
N ASP A 230 -0.32 -29.43 -8.23
CA ASP A 230 0.64 -28.56 -8.93
C ASP A 230 0.07 -27.96 -10.22
N GLU A 231 -1.23 -28.11 -10.53
CA GLU A 231 -1.80 -27.65 -11.80
C GLU A 231 -1.66 -26.13 -11.97
N TRP A 232 -1.75 -25.36 -10.87
CA TRP A 232 -1.62 -23.90 -10.93
C TRP A 232 -0.25 -23.45 -11.46
N LEU A 233 0.81 -24.25 -11.29
CA LEU A 233 2.13 -23.96 -11.85
C LEU A 233 2.09 -23.90 -13.38
N SER A 234 1.13 -24.58 -14.03
CA SER A 234 0.95 -24.50 -15.48
C SER A 234 0.53 -23.11 -15.96
N TYR A 235 0.10 -22.21 -15.07
CA TYR A 235 -0.23 -20.83 -15.38
C TYR A 235 0.97 -19.88 -15.39
N PHE A 236 2.15 -20.35 -14.97
CA PHE A 236 3.38 -19.58 -14.92
C PHE A 236 4.47 -20.24 -15.78
N ASP A 237 5.47 -19.47 -16.17
CA ASP A 237 6.72 -19.95 -16.76
C ASP A 237 7.81 -20.06 -15.68
N VAL A 238 7.81 -19.13 -14.71
CA VAL A 238 8.75 -19.09 -13.58
C VAL A 238 8.03 -18.64 -12.31
N VAL A 239 8.30 -19.32 -11.19
CA VAL A 239 7.87 -18.90 -9.85
C VAL A 239 9.11 -18.68 -8.98
N ILE A 240 9.20 -17.53 -8.31
CA ILE A 240 10.25 -17.20 -7.35
C ILE A 240 9.61 -16.86 -6.00
N THR A 241 9.93 -17.67 -5.00
CA THR A 241 9.50 -17.50 -3.61
C THR A 241 10.64 -16.93 -2.77
N GLY A 242 10.35 -16.42 -1.57
CA GLY A 242 11.38 -15.89 -0.65
C GLY A 242 12.27 -14.81 -1.29
N SER A 243 11.73 -14.02 -2.21
CA SER A 243 12.50 -13.12 -3.07
C SER A 243 13.17 -11.94 -2.35
N ALA A 244 12.70 -11.58 -1.15
CA ALA A 244 13.21 -10.47 -0.33
C ALA A 244 13.14 -9.10 -1.02
N LYS A 245 12.05 -8.82 -1.76
CA LYS A 245 11.72 -7.48 -2.27
C LYS A 245 11.75 -6.44 -1.12
N PRO A 246 12.28 -5.23 -1.35
CA PRO A 246 12.70 -4.65 -2.63
C PRO A 246 14.09 -5.06 -3.12
N SER A 247 14.90 -5.75 -2.29
CA SER A 247 16.31 -6.06 -2.63
C SER A 247 16.45 -6.94 -3.88
N PHE A 248 15.42 -7.74 -4.19
CA PHE A 248 15.31 -8.51 -5.43
C PHE A 248 15.49 -7.66 -6.70
N PHE A 249 14.98 -6.43 -6.70
CA PHE A 249 15.00 -5.51 -7.84
C PHE A 249 16.25 -4.63 -7.91
N MET A 250 17.10 -4.65 -6.88
CA MET A 250 18.29 -3.81 -6.83
C MET A 250 19.37 -4.35 -7.75
N ASP A 251 19.93 -3.46 -8.57
CA ASP A 251 21.08 -3.80 -9.41
C ASP A 251 22.31 -4.14 -8.54
N GLY A 252 23.02 -5.21 -8.89
CA GLY A 252 24.15 -5.73 -8.10
C GLY A 252 23.80 -6.63 -6.91
N SER A 253 22.52 -6.99 -6.70
CA SER A 253 22.15 -8.01 -5.70
C SER A 253 22.81 -9.36 -6.01
N ARG A 254 23.63 -9.86 -5.07
CA ARG A 254 24.35 -11.14 -5.17
C ARG A 254 23.59 -12.30 -4.49
N ALA A 255 22.27 -12.17 -4.35
CA ALA A 255 21.44 -13.18 -3.73
C ALA A 255 21.53 -14.51 -4.50
N SER A 256 21.80 -15.60 -3.78
CA SER A 256 21.80 -16.94 -4.36
C SER A 256 20.39 -17.33 -4.82
N LEU A 257 20.32 -18.05 -5.93
CA LEU A 257 19.07 -18.64 -6.44
C LEU A 257 19.12 -20.14 -6.22
N PHE A 258 18.09 -20.67 -5.55
CA PHE A 258 17.94 -22.11 -5.33
C PHE A 258 16.73 -22.62 -6.10
N GLU A 259 16.82 -23.81 -6.69
CA GLU A 259 15.65 -24.48 -7.26
C GLU A 259 14.94 -25.24 -6.14
N VAL A 260 13.61 -25.15 -6.14
CA VAL A 260 12.77 -25.78 -5.13
C VAL A 260 12.27 -27.11 -5.67
N ASP A 261 12.54 -28.19 -4.95
CA ASP A 261 11.82 -29.44 -5.16
C ASP A 261 10.37 -29.23 -4.72
N ILE A 262 9.44 -29.21 -5.68
CA ILE A 262 8.04 -28.91 -5.43
C ILE A 262 7.34 -29.93 -4.50
N VAL A 263 7.83 -31.17 -4.45
CA VAL A 263 7.25 -32.25 -3.64
C VAL A 263 7.76 -32.17 -2.21
N THR A 264 9.08 -32.03 -2.05
CA THR A 264 9.72 -32.08 -0.72
C THR A 264 9.91 -30.71 -0.08
N GLY A 265 9.84 -29.63 -0.87
CA GLY A 265 10.17 -28.26 -0.47
C GLY A 265 11.67 -28.01 -0.28
N MET A 266 12.53 -28.99 -0.56
CA MET A 266 13.98 -28.86 -0.37
C MET A 266 14.61 -27.94 -1.42
N LEU A 267 15.66 -27.23 -1.00
CA LEU A 267 16.39 -26.30 -1.85
C LEU A 267 17.61 -26.96 -2.49
N GLN A 268 17.74 -26.77 -3.80
CA GLN A 268 18.87 -27.25 -4.58
C GLN A 268 19.70 -26.08 -5.10
N ASN A 269 21.03 -26.20 -4.98
CA ASN A 269 21.95 -25.18 -5.47
C ASN A 269 21.88 -25.06 -7.00
N THR A 270 21.87 -23.83 -7.49
CA THR A 270 21.90 -23.53 -8.92
C THR A 270 23.03 -22.58 -9.25
N ASP A 271 23.62 -22.72 -10.44
CA ASP A 271 24.39 -21.67 -11.09
C ASP A 271 23.45 -20.84 -11.95
N SER A 272 23.00 -19.72 -11.38
CA SER A 272 22.14 -18.75 -12.07
C SER A 272 20.87 -19.39 -12.68
N GLY A 273 20.26 -20.33 -11.96
CA GLY A 273 19.09 -21.08 -12.41
C GLY A 273 19.39 -22.36 -13.18
N THR A 274 20.66 -22.76 -13.34
CA THR A 274 21.04 -24.08 -13.87
C THR A 274 21.37 -25.01 -12.71
N PRO A 275 20.77 -26.21 -12.59
CA PRO A 275 21.11 -27.14 -11.51
C PRO A 275 22.61 -27.43 -11.48
N MET A 276 23.24 -27.28 -10.31
CA MET A 276 24.65 -27.66 -10.16
C MET A 276 24.79 -29.18 -10.03
N ALA A 277 25.90 -29.74 -10.52
CA ALA A 277 26.19 -31.16 -10.40
C ALA A 277 26.27 -31.57 -8.92
N GLN A 278 25.37 -32.46 -8.49
CA GLN A 278 25.44 -33.05 -7.16
C GLN A 278 26.49 -34.17 -7.18
N ILE A 279 27.45 -34.11 -6.24
CA ILE A 279 28.56 -35.08 -6.19
C ILE A 279 28.06 -36.50 -5.89
N GLY A 280 26.87 -36.65 -5.28
CA GLY A 280 26.16 -37.92 -5.12
C GLY A 280 26.88 -38.96 -4.25
N GLY A 281 26.27 -39.35 -3.12
CA GLY A 281 26.52 -40.65 -2.48
C GLY A 281 27.90 -40.96 -1.88
N VAL A 282 28.94 -40.14 -2.05
CA VAL A 282 30.21 -40.30 -1.30
C VAL A 282 30.05 -39.61 0.06
N GLY A 283 29.35 -40.28 0.99
CA GLY A 283 29.21 -39.86 2.39
C GLY A 283 27.86 -39.25 2.79
N LEU A 284 26.94 -38.99 1.85
CA LEU A 284 25.58 -38.53 2.13
C LEU A 284 24.56 -39.50 1.52
N GLN A 285 23.69 -40.09 2.35
CA GLN A 285 22.55 -40.89 1.88
C GLN A 285 21.49 -39.96 1.27
N ALA A 286 21.73 -39.45 0.07
CA ALA A 286 20.71 -38.74 -0.69
C ALA A 286 19.74 -39.77 -1.29
N THR A 287 18.61 -40.01 -0.62
CA THR A 287 17.62 -41.03 -1.01
C THR A 287 16.68 -40.60 -2.14
N VAL A 288 16.75 -39.36 -2.64
CA VAL A 288 15.89 -38.91 -3.74
C VAL A 288 16.69 -37.96 -4.64
N LEU A 289 17.18 -38.46 -5.77
CA LEU A 289 17.56 -37.61 -6.89
C LEU A 289 16.27 -37.24 -7.65
N PRO A 290 16.04 -35.96 -7.99
CA PRO A 290 14.89 -35.57 -8.80
C PRO A 290 14.90 -36.35 -10.10
N ASN A 291 13.74 -36.84 -10.52
CA ASN A 291 13.60 -37.60 -11.75
C ASN A 291 13.88 -36.68 -12.96
N PRO A 292 15.00 -36.84 -13.69
CA PRO A 292 15.42 -35.91 -14.74
C PRO A 292 14.50 -35.89 -15.98
N ASN A 293 13.49 -36.77 -16.02
CA ASN A 293 12.60 -36.98 -17.16
C ASN A 293 11.24 -36.27 -17.07
N VAL A 294 10.94 -35.53 -15.99
CA VAL A 294 9.74 -34.70 -15.95
C VAL A 294 10.07 -33.33 -16.53
N LYS A 295 9.70 -33.08 -17.79
CA LYS A 295 9.68 -31.73 -18.36
C LYS A 295 8.61 -30.91 -17.63
N GLN A 296 8.97 -30.37 -16.48
CA GLN A 296 8.09 -29.50 -15.74
C GLN A 296 7.94 -28.19 -16.50
N ALA A 297 6.70 -27.83 -16.86
CA ALA A 297 6.42 -26.66 -17.70
C ALA A 297 6.76 -25.32 -16.99
N CYS A 298 6.81 -25.33 -15.66
CA CYS A 298 7.17 -24.19 -14.82
C CYS A 298 8.25 -24.62 -13.82
N ARG A 299 9.27 -23.78 -13.66
CA ARG A 299 10.34 -23.99 -12.67
C ARG A 299 10.12 -23.10 -11.47
N VAL A 300 10.37 -23.65 -10.28
CA VAL A 300 10.17 -22.97 -8.99
C VAL A 300 11.52 -22.72 -8.35
N PHE A 301 11.74 -21.48 -7.92
CA PHE A 301 12.97 -21.06 -7.27
C PHE A 301 12.69 -20.33 -5.96
N GLN A 302 13.73 -20.21 -5.13
CA GLN A 302 13.73 -19.38 -3.94
C GLN A 302 14.91 -18.39 -3.96
N GLY A 303 14.65 -17.15 -3.57
CA GLY A 303 15.65 -16.07 -3.48
C GLY A 303 15.97 -15.43 -4.83
N GLY A 304 17.26 -15.26 -5.12
CA GLY A 304 17.74 -14.67 -6.36
C GLY A 304 17.51 -13.16 -6.51
N CYS A 305 17.62 -12.68 -7.74
CA CYS A 305 17.50 -11.27 -8.09
C CYS A 305 16.94 -11.11 -9.51
N VAL A 306 16.65 -9.88 -9.91
CA VAL A 306 16.10 -9.55 -11.22
C VAL A 306 16.97 -10.04 -12.39
N ALA A 307 18.29 -10.04 -12.25
CA ALA A 307 19.20 -10.51 -13.31
C ALA A 307 18.99 -12.00 -13.61
N HIS A 308 18.77 -12.82 -12.58
CA HIS A 308 18.42 -14.22 -12.75
C HIS A 308 17.10 -14.38 -13.48
N LEU A 309 16.08 -13.60 -13.09
CA LEU A 309 14.77 -13.64 -13.73
C LEU A 309 14.82 -13.24 -15.21
N HIS A 310 15.57 -12.19 -15.55
CA HIS A 310 15.77 -11.78 -16.95
C HIS A 310 16.41 -12.90 -17.77
N LYS A 311 17.44 -13.57 -17.22
CA LYS A 311 18.08 -14.72 -17.88
C LYS A 311 17.11 -15.89 -18.06
N LEU A 312 16.36 -16.25 -17.02
CA LEU A 312 15.38 -17.35 -17.03
C LEU A 312 14.27 -17.14 -18.06
N LEU A 313 13.82 -15.90 -18.22
CA LEU A 313 12.73 -15.53 -19.14
C LEU A 313 13.21 -15.02 -20.50
N SER A 314 14.53 -14.95 -20.73
CA SER A 314 15.13 -14.37 -21.93
C SER A 314 14.63 -12.93 -22.20
N ILE A 315 14.56 -12.11 -21.16
CA ILE A 315 14.17 -10.71 -21.25
C ILE A 315 15.40 -9.89 -21.68
N GLU A 316 15.27 -9.13 -22.76
CA GLU A 316 16.35 -8.32 -23.32
C GLU A 316 16.30 -6.87 -22.82
N ALA A 317 15.09 -6.35 -22.58
CA ALA A 317 14.89 -4.99 -22.11
C ALA A 317 13.78 -4.91 -21.06
N GLY A 318 14.02 -4.14 -19.99
CA GLY A 318 13.06 -3.98 -18.91
C GLY A 318 11.71 -3.41 -19.36
N SER A 319 11.68 -2.59 -20.41
CA SER A 319 10.46 -2.03 -20.99
C SER A 319 9.50 -3.07 -21.58
N GLN A 320 9.98 -4.30 -21.81
CA GLN A 320 9.19 -5.45 -22.26
C GLN A 320 8.48 -6.17 -21.10
N VAL A 321 8.73 -5.78 -19.85
CA VAL A 321 8.15 -6.41 -18.66
C VAL A 321 7.08 -5.51 -18.08
N LEU A 322 5.91 -6.08 -17.78
CA LEU A 322 4.92 -5.48 -16.88
C LEU A 322 4.95 -6.23 -15.55
N TYR A 323 5.24 -5.55 -14.46
CA TYR A 323 5.12 -6.11 -13.12
C TYR A 323 3.92 -5.52 -12.39
N VAL A 324 3.05 -6.39 -11.89
CA VAL A 324 1.85 -6.05 -11.13
C VAL A 324 2.12 -6.34 -9.67
N GLY A 325 1.93 -5.34 -8.81
CA GLY A 325 2.11 -5.47 -7.37
C GLY A 325 1.19 -4.52 -6.64
N ASP A 326 1.04 -4.72 -5.34
CA ASP A 326 0.29 -3.81 -4.48
C ASP A 326 1.22 -2.85 -3.78
N HIS A 327 2.51 -3.14 -3.54
CA HIS A 327 3.36 -2.30 -2.70
C HIS A 327 4.19 -1.27 -3.50
N ILE A 328 3.93 0.03 -3.32
CA ILE A 328 4.63 1.10 -4.08
C ILE A 328 6.16 1.02 -3.95
N TYR A 329 6.71 0.89 -2.75
CA TYR A 329 8.18 0.87 -2.58
C TYR A 329 8.79 -0.50 -2.86
N GLY A 330 8.14 -1.57 -2.37
CA GLY A 330 8.59 -2.95 -2.54
C GLY A 330 8.60 -3.41 -3.99
N ASP A 331 7.54 -3.08 -4.74
CA ASP A 331 7.27 -3.62 -6.08
C ASP A 331 7.49 -2.59 -7.21
N ILE A 332 7.04 -1.35 -7.03
CA ILE A 332 6.84 -0.41 -8.16
C ILE A 332 8.00 0.57 -8.32
N LEU A 333 8.44 1.21 -7.23
CA LEU A 333 9.41 2.31 -7.29
C LEU A 333 10.76 1.83 -7.81
N ARG A 334 11.25 0.70 -7.29
CA ARG A 334 12.55 0.14 -7.65
C ARG A 334 12.54 -0.47 -9.04
N SER A 335 11.50 -1.24 -9.38
CA SER A 335 11.36 -1.81 -10.73
C SER A 335 11.26 -0.74 -11.82
N LYS A 336 10.61 0.39 -11.57
CA LYS A 336 10.53 1.49 -12.54
C LYS A 336 11.81 2.31 -12.63
N LYS A 337 12.38 2.76 -11.50
CA LYS A 337 13.53 3.68 -11.51
C LYS A 337 14.83 3.03 -11.96
N GLU A 338 15.08 1.79 -11.54
CA GLU A 338 16.36 1.13 -11.77
C GLU A 338 16.33 0.21 -13.00
N LEU A 339 15.20 -0.48 -13.23
CA LEU A 339 15.11 -1.51 -14.28
C LEU A 339 14.33 -1.08 -15.53
N GLY A 340 13.66 0.08 -15.49
CA GLY A 340 12.82 0.55 -16.59
C GLY A 340 11.60 -0.34 -16.87
N TRP A 341 11.18 -1.15 -15.90
CA TRP A 341 9.99 -1.99 -16.02
C TRP A 341 8.73 -1.14 -16.12
N ARG A 342 7.74 -1.65 -16.87
CA ARG A 342 6.37 -1.13 -16.77
C ARG A 342 5.75 -1.67 -15.51
N THR A 343 4.97 -0.85 -14.84
CA THR A 343 4.42 -1.19 -13.53
C THR A 343 2.92 -0.97 -13.50
N MET A 344 2.22 -1.88 -12.83
CA MET A 344 0.79 -1.75 -12.55
C MET A 344 0.55 -1.93 -11.05
N LEU A 345 -0.12 -0.96 -10.43
CA LEU A 345 -0.39 -0.95 -9.01
C LEU A 345 -1.81 -1.45 -8.73
N VAL A 346 -1.95 -2.43 -7.84
CA VAL A 346 -3.26 -2.83 -7.30
C VAL A 346 -3.56 -2.01 -6.05
N VAL A 347 -4.72 -1.33 -6.05
CA VAL A 347 -5.21 -0.47 -4.97
C VAL A 347 -6.67 -0.86 -4.68
N PRO A 348 -6.91 -1.92 -3.89
CA PRO A 348 -8.25 -2.47 -3.66
C PRO A 348 -9.27 -1.43 -3.14
N GLU A 349 -8.79 -0.45 -2.37
CA GLU A 349 -9.58 0.64 -1.78
C GLU A 349 -10.31 1.47 -2.85
N LEU A 350 -9.80 1.49 -4.09
CA LEU A 350 -10.44 2.19 -5.20
C LEU A 350 -11.84 1.69 -5.53
N ALA A 351 -12.14 0.41 -5.28
CA ALA A 351 -13.48 -0.12 -5.54
C ALA A 351 -14.54 0.66 -4.74
N VAL A 352 -14.30 0.82 -3.44
CA VAL A 352 -15.19 1.57 -2.53
C VAL A 352 -15.11 3.08 -2.83
N GLU A 353 -13.91 3.61 -3.08
CA GLU A 353 -13.73 5.03 -3.35
C GLU A 353 -14.48 5.48 -4.61
N LEU A 354 -14.51 4.65 -5.66
CA LEU A 354 -15.25 4.94 -6.90
C LEU A 354 -16.76 5.00 -6.65
N ASP A 355 -17.33 4.09 -5.87
CA ASP A 355 -18.76 4.12 -5.54
C ASP A 355 -19.12 5.39 -4.75
N LEU A 356 -18.29 5.74 -3.76
CA LEU A 356 -18.47 6.96 -2.98
C LEU A 356 -18.29 8.23 -3.80
N LEU A 357 -17.38 8.23 -4.78
CA LEU A 357 -17.22 9.35 -5.72
C LEU A 357 -18.49 9.58 -6.53
N HIS A 358 -19.16 8.53 -7.00
CA HIS A 358 -20.43 8.65 -7.70
C HIS A 358 -21.55 9.16 -6.79
N GLN A 359 -21.61 8.69 -5.55
CA GLN A 359 -22.62 9.13 -4.57
C GLN A 359 -22.43 10.60 -4.16
N THR A 360 -21.19 11.09 -4.14
CA THR A 360 -20.85 12.45 -3.67
C THR A 360 -20.83 13.52 -4.77
N ILE A 361 -21.17 13.19 -6.02
CA ILE A 361 -21.09 14.14 -7.16
C ILE A 361 -21.82 15.46 -6.86
N ARG A 362 -23.05 15.40 -6.34
CA ARG A 362 -23.85 16.61 -6.03
C ARG A 362 -23.24 17.42 -4.91
N THR A 363 -22.82 16.76 -3.83
CA THR A 363 -22.17 17.40 -2.68
C THR A 363 -20.88 18.11 -3.11
N ARG A 364 -20.06 17.46 -3.94
CA ARG A 364 -18.81 18.04 -4.47
C ARG A 364 -19.07 19.24 -5.37
N LYS A 365 -20.15 19.19 -6.17
CA LYS A 365 -20.57 20.36 -6.97
C LYS A 365 -20.94 21.54 -6.08
N GLY A 366 -21.76 21.31 -5.05
CA GLY A 366 -22.11 22.35 -4.06
C GLY A 366 -20.90 22.92 -3.32
N ILE A 367 -19.93 22.07 -2.94
CA ILE A 367 -18.65 22.51 -2.34
C ILE A 367 -17.86 23.41 -3.30
N SER A 368 -17.88 23.10 -4.61
CA SER A 368 -17.22 23.92 -5.62
C SER A 368 -17.92 25.27 -5.82
N GLU A 369 -19.26 25.28 -5.81
CA GLU A 369 -20.06 26.50 -5.93
C GLU A 369 -19.84 27.43 -4.72
N LEU A 370 -19.90 26.88 -3.49
CA LEU A 370 -19.59 27.62 -2.26
C LEU A 370 -18.16 28.19 -2.27
N ARG A 371 -17.20 27.46 -2.84
CA ARG A 371 -15.83 27.95 -2.98
C ARG A 371 -15.75 29.14 -3.92
N ASN A 372 -16.36 29.04 -5.10
CA ASN A 372 -16.34 30.13 -6.08
C ASN A 372 -16.98 31.41 -5.50
N GLN A 373 -18.11 31.27 -4.80
CA GLN A 373 -18.74 32.38 -4.09
C GLN A 373 -17.82 32.99 -3.04
N ARG A 374 -17.12 32.16 -2.27
CA ARG A 374 -16.15 32.63 -1.28
C ARG A 374 -14.99 33.39 -1.92
N ASP A 375 -14.45 32.85 -3.02
CA ASP A 375 -13.34 33.46 -3.75
C ASP A 375 -13.79 34.84 -4.34
N GLU A 376 -15.01 34.96 -4.88
CA GLU A 376 -15.59 36.22 -5.37
C GLU A 376 -15.79 37.28 -4.25
N ILE A 377 -16.26 36.86 -3.07
CA ILE A 377 -16.42 37.74 -1.91
C ILE A 377 -15.06 38.18 -1.37
N GLU A 378 -14.10 37.25 -1.24
CA GLU A 378 -12.74 37.54 -0.78
C GLU A 378 -12.04 38.57 -1.71
N ASP A 379 -12.17 38.41 -3.03
CA ASP A 379 -11.59 39.36 -4.00
C ASP A 379 -12.25 40.75 -3.90
N SER A 380 -13.57 40.80 -3.77
CA SER A 380 -14.33 42.05 -3.61
C SER A 380 -13.95 42.77 -2.31
N LEU A 381 -13.88 42.03 -1.21
CA LEU A 381 -13.51 42.52 0.11
C LEU A 381 -12.07 43.06 0.12
N GLN A 382 -11.12 42.32 -0.43
CA GLN A 382 -9.72 42.77 -0.56
C GLN A 382 -9.62 44.06 -1.38
N ARG A 383 -10.39 44.17 -2.46
CA ARG A 383 -10.41 45.37 -3.31
C ARG A 383 -10.99 46.58 -2.56
N LEU A 384 -12.10 46.41 -1.87
CA LEU A 384 -12.73 47.49 -1.09
C LEU A 384 -11.83 47.95 0.07
N GLU A 385 -11.22 47.01 0.79
CA GLU A 385 -10.26 47.32 1.85
C GLU A 385 -9.02 48.07 1.32
N TRP A 386 -8.56 47.71 0.12
CA TRP A 386 -7.49 48.43 -0.55
C TRP A 386 -7.90 49.86 -0.90
N CYS A 387 -9.06 50.05 -1.54
CA CYS A 387 -9.60 51.37 -1.90
C CYS A 387 -9.78 52.25 -0.67
N LEU A 388 -10.35 51.72 0.42
CA LEU A 388 -10.50 52.45 1.69
C LEU A 388 -9.18 52.88 2.33
N ARG A 389 -8.09 52.16 2.06
CA ARG A 389 -6.78 52.40 2.68
C ARG A 389 -5.92 53.39 1.90
N PHE A 390 -6.04 53.41 0.57
CA PHE A 390 -5.08 54.10 -0.30
C PHE A 390 -5.69 55.16 -1.22
N GLU A 391 -7.02 55.21 -1.37
CA GLU A 391 -7.71 56.21 -2.18
C GLU A 391 -8.39 57.26 -1.27
N GLU A 392 -8.43 58.52 -1.72
CA GLU A 392 -9.16 59.58 -1.03
C GLU A 392 -10.64 59.54 -1.43
N HIS A 393 -11.49 59.32 -0.43
CA HIS A 393 -12.94 59.28 -0.59
C HIS A 393 -13.58 60.39 0.25
N ALA A 394 -14.69 60.96 -0.21
CA ALA A 394 -15.50 61.84 0.63
C ALA A 394 -16.07 61.05 1.83
N ASP A 395 -16.30 61.71 2.97
CA ASP A 395 -16.73 61.03 4.22
C ASP A 395 -17.99 60.17 4.03
N GLU A 396 -18.96 60.64 3.24
CA GLU A 396 -20.19 59.88 2.93
C GLU A 396 -19.93 58.62 2.09
N GLU A 397 -18.98 58.69 1.14
CA GLU A 397 -18.62 57.57 0.27
C GLU A 397 -17.79 56.54 1.04
N ARG A 398 -16.86 57.01 1.87
CA ARG A 398 -16.12 56.18 2.81
C ARG A 398 -17.05 55.42 3.74
N GLN A 399 -18.06 56.08 4.32
CA GLN A 399 -19.00 55.43 5.23
C GLN A 399 -19.84 54.34 4.54
N LYS A 400 -20.19 54.53 3.26
CA LYS A 400 -20.88 53.50 2.45
C LYS A 400 -19.98 52.30 2.19
N LEU A 401 -18.72 52.53 1.80
CA LEU A 401 -17.74 51.47 1.57
C LEU A 401 -17.45 50.68 2.86
N GLU A 402 -17.36 51.36 4.01
CA GLU A 402 -17.18 50.70 5.31
C GLU A 402 -18.38 49.81 5.69
N GLN A 403 -19.62 50.24 5.36
CA GLN A 403 -20.82 49.42 5.54
C GLN A 403 -20.83 48.20 4.61
N GLU A 404 -20.44 48.36 3.35
CA GLU A 404 -20.35 47.27 2.38
C GLU A 404 -19.30 46.23 2.81
N VAL A 405 -18.13 46.69 3.29
CA VAL A 405 -17.10 45.79 3.85
C VAL A 405 -17.64 45.04 5.06
N ALA A 406 -18.38 45.69 5.96
CA ALA A 406 -18.98 45.01 7.11
C ALA A 406 -19.98 43.93 6.68
N GLN A 407 -20.83 44.22 5.70
CA GLN A 407 -21.77 43.25 5.14
C GLN A 407 -21.03 42.06 4.48
N LEU A 408 -20.06 42.33 3.61
CA LEU A 408 -19.30 41.27 2.93
C LEU A 408 -18.51 40.40 3.92
N ARG A 409 -18.05 40.94 5.05
CA ARG A 409 -17.41 40.16 6.11
C ARG A 409 -18.37 39.19 6.79
N GLU A 410 -19.61 39.59 7.04
CA GLU A 410 -20.63 38.70 7.58
C GLU A 410 -21.00 37.60 6.58
N GLU A 411 -21.12 37.94 5.30
CA GLU A 411 -21.37 36.99 4.22
C GLU A 411 -20.19 36.00 4.04
N ASP A 412 -18.93 36.48 4.06
CA ASP A 412 -17.72 35.65 3.98
C ASP A 412 -17.69 34.64 5.14
N GLU A 413 -17.94 35.06 6.37
CA GLU A 413 -17.92 34.14 7.52
C GLU A 413 -19.05 33.09 7.42
N ALA A 414 -20.25 33.49 6.98
CA ALA A 414 -21.35 32.56 6.77
C ALA A 414 -21.05 31.52 5.69
N ILE A 415 -20.50 31.94 4.54
CA ILE A 415 -20.12 31.03 3.45
C ILE A 415 -18.95 30.15 3.89
N ARG A 416 -17.97 30.68 4.63
CA ARG A 416 -16.85 29.91 5.18
C ARG A 416 -17.31 28.78 6.07
N GLU A 417 -18.27 29.02 6.95
CA GLU A 417 -18.79 27.97 7.83
C GLU A 417 -19.57 26.91 7.05
N GLN A 418 -20.45 27.34 6.12
CA GLN A 418 -21.16 26.40 5.24
C GLN A 418 -20.20 25.54 4.41
N HIS A 419 -19.17 26.17 3.84
CA HIS A 419 -18.13 25.49 3.06
C HIS A 419 -17.37 24.48 3.91
N ARG A 420 -16.94 24.87 5.11
CA ARG A 420 -16.22 24.02 6.06
C ARG A 420 -17.06 22.82 6.48
N GLN A 421 -18.33 23.03 6.79
CA GLN A 421 -19.25 21.96 7.17
C GLN A 421 -19.48 20.99 6.01
N ALA A 422 -19.77 21.50 4.80
CA ALA A 422 -19.96 20.67 3.61
C ALA A 422 -18.69 19.85 3.27
N GLN A 423 -17.50 20.44 3.40
CA GLN A 423 -16.24 19.74 3.25
C GLN A 423 -16.06 18.63 4.29
N ARG A 424 -16.39 18.89 5.55
CA ARG A 424 -16.28 17.92 6.63
C ARG A 424 -17.23 16.75 6.44
N ASP A 425 -18.46 17.01 6.04
CA ASP A 425 -19.46 15.97 5.77
C ASP A 425 -19.00 15.10 4.59
N CYS A 426 -18.54 15.72 3.50
CA CYS A 426 -17.97 15.00 2.37
C CYS A 426 -16.72 14.18 2.78
N HIS A 427 -15.84 14.71 3.62
CA HIS A 427 -14.67 13.99 4.15
C HIS A 427 -15.09 12.73 4.94
N HIS A 428 -16.05 12.87 5.85
CA HIS A 428 -16.55 11.76 6.66
C HIS A 428 -17.24 10.66 5.85
N MET A 429 -17.81 10.97 4.68
CA MET A 429 -18.39 9.96 3.79
C MET A 429 -17.34 8.98 3.24
N PHE A 430 -16.09 9.42 3.07
CA PHE A 430 -14.99 8.54 2.65
C PHE A 430 -14.40 7.78 3.83
N HIS A 431 -14.01 8.52 4.87
CA HIS A 431 -13.47 7.93 6.08
C HIS A 431 -13.54 8.96 7.21
N LYS A 432 -14.08 8.55 8.38
CA LYS A 432 -14.29 9.44 9.53
C LYS A 432 -13.04 10.22 9.94
N THR A 433 -11.91 9.54 10.10
CA THR A 433 -10.62 10.13 10.49
C THR A 433 -9.88 10.71 9.29
N TRP A 434 -9.49 9.86 8.33
CA TRP A 434 -8.53 10.22 7.31
C TRP A 434 -9.14 10.83 6.05
N GLY A 435 -10.43 10.66 5.76
CA GLY A 435 -11.06 11.05 4.51
C GLY A 435 -10.56 10.29 3.29
N GLN A 436 -10.78 10.85 2.09
CA GLN A 436 -10.53 10.21 0.80
C GLN A 436 -9.06 9.76 0.61
N LEU A 437 -8.78 8.52 0.19
CA LEU A 437 -7.41 8.02 0.01
C LEU A 437 -6.60 8.86 -1.00
N MET A 438 -7.19 9.16 -2.17
CA MET A 438 -6.47 9.87 -3.24
C MET A 438 -6.40 11.40 -3.07
N LYS A 439 -7.09 11.97 -2.08
CA LYS A 439 -7.19 13.42 -1.89
C LYS A 439 -6.92 13.83 -0.45
N THR A 440 -6.35 15.02 -0.31
CA THR A 440 -6.20 15.68 0.98
C THR A 440 -6.70 17.11 0.81
N GLY A 441 -7.98 17.33 1.15
CA GLY A 441 -8.71 18.53 0.72
C GLY A 441 -8.85 18.56 -0.80
N TYR A 442 -8.47 19.66 -1.44
CA TYR A 442 -8.51 19.82 -2.91
C TYR A 442 -7.31 19.23 -3.64
N GLN A 443 -6.22 18.97 -2.93
CA GLN A 443 -4.98 18.50 -3.54
C GLN A 443 -4.93 16.97 -3.56
N ASN A 444 -4.14 16.41 -4.48
CA ASN A 444 -3.78 15.01 -4.43
C ASN A 444 -3.11 14.71 -3.09
N SER A 445 -3.43 13.57 -2.50
CA SER A 445 -2.69 13.07 -1.34
C SER A 445 -1.26 12.71 -1.72
N ARG A 446 -0.38 12.56 -0.73
CA ARG A 446 0.96 12.01 -0.95
C ARG A 446 0.89 10.67 -1.70
N PHE A 447 -0.04 9.80 -1.28
CA PHE A 447 -0.26 8.49 -1.91
C PHE A 447 -0.67 8.63 -3.38
N ALA A 448 -1.66 9.46 -3.70
CA ALA A 448 -2.06 9.69 -5.09
C ALA A 448 -0.90 10.20 -5.95
N HIS A 449 -0.08 11.09 -5.42
CA HIS A 449 1.11 11.56 -6.13
C HIS A 449 2.16 10.44 -6.36
N GLN A 450 2.30 9.51 -5.42
CA GLN A 450 3.16 8.33 -5.59
C GLN A 450 2.59 7.37 -6.64
N VAL A 451 1.27 7.13 -6.64
CA VAL A 451 0.60 6.32 -7.67
C VAL A 451 0.84 6.92 -9.05
N GLU A 452 0.56 8.21 -9.23
CA GLU A 452 0.77 8.97 -10.47
C GLU A 452 2.22 8.89 -10.96
N ARG A 453 3.19 9.05 -10.05
CA ARG A 453 4.61 9.05 -10.40
C ARG A 453 5.14 7.65 -10.73
N PHE A 454 4.74 6.63 -9.98
CA PHE A 454 5.40 5.32 -10.01
C PHE A 454 4.63 4.25 -10.76
N ALA A 455 3.30 4.29 -10.81
CA ALA A 455 2.51 3.29 -11.52
C ALA A 455 2.26 3.75 -12.97
N CYS A 456 2.53 2.90 -13.98
CA CYS A 456 2.08 3.20 -15.35
C CYS A 456 0.57 2.96 -15.51
N LEU A 457 0.03 2.00 -14.77
CA LEU A 457 -1.38 1.67 -14.67
C LEU A 457 -1.71 1.43 -13.21
N TYR A 458 -2.94 1.66 -12.80
CA TYR A 458 -3.40 1.23 -11.49
C TYR A 458 -4.86 0.77 -11.58
N THR A 459 -5.27 -0.10 -10.68
CA THR A 459 -6.62 -0.68 -10.69
C THR A 459 -7.01 -1.19 -9.31
N SER A 460 -8.30 -1.42 -9.08
CA SER A 460 -8.76 -2.04 -7.82
C SER A 460 -8.45 -3.53 -7.74
N HIS A 461 -8.61 -4.26 -8.84
CA HIS A 461 -8.39 -5.70 -8.92
C HIS A 461 -7.55 -6.06 -10.14
N VAL A 462 -6.56 -6.93 -9.97
CA VAL A 462 -5.70 -7.38 -11.07
C VAL A 462 -6.49 -8.05 -12.19
N THR A 463 -7.57 -8.75 -11.84
CA THR A 463 -8.49 -9.43 -12.76
C THR A 463 -9.26 -8.48 -13.68
N ASN A 464 -9.25 -7.17 -13.42
CA ASN A 464 -9.74 -6.18 -14.36
C ASN A 464 -9.01 -6.22 -15.72
N LEU A 465 -7.82 -6.83 -15.79
CA LEU A 465 -7.12 -7.13 -17.04
C LEU A 465 -7.94 -8.03 -17.97
N CYS A 466 -8.82 -8.91 -17.45
CA CYS A 466 -9.69 -9.78 -18.26
C CYS A 466 -10.62 -9.02 -19.20
N TYR A 467 -11.01 -7.80 -18.84
CA TYR A 467 -11.92 -6.99 -19.64
C TYR A 467 -11.25 -6.30 -20.83
N TYR A 468 -9.93 -6.46 -20.97
CA TYR A 468 -9.16 -5.85 -22.04
C TYR A 468 -8.43 -6.91 -22.85
N SER A 469 -8.34 -6.67 -24.17
CA SER A 469 -7.44 -7.46 -25.01
C SER A 469 -6.01 -7.41 -24.45
N PRO A 470 -5.26 -8.53 -24.41
CA PRO A 470 -3.84 -8.52 -24.07
C PRO A 470 -2.99 -7.59 -24.96
N ASN A 471 -3.52 -7.17 -26.12
CA ASN A 471 -2.85 -6.22 -27.02
C ASN A 471 -3.30 -4.76 -26.84
N LYS A 472 -4.19 -4.46 -25.86
CA LYS A 472 -4.70 -3.11 -25.60
C LYS A 472 -3.57 -2.08 -25.52
N SER A 473 -3.76 -0.95 -26.18
CA SER A 473 -2.95 0.24 -25.98
C SER A 473 -3.63 1.11 -24.94
N TYR A 474 -2.98 1.28 -23.79
CA TYR A 474 -3.39 2.26 -22.79
C TYR A 474 -2.81 3.62 -23.20
N ARG A 475 -3.63 4.67 -23.13
CA ARG A 475 -3.26 6.05 -23.44
C ARG A 475 -3.56 6.91 -22.22
N THR A 476 -2.69 7.84 -21.91
CA THR A 476 -2.92 8.84 -20.86
C THR A 476 -3.89 9.89 -21.37
N THR A 477 -4.55 10.59 -20.45
CA THR A 477 -5.23 11.84 -20.74
C THR A 477 -4.21 12.96 -20.92
N GLU A 478 -4.64 14.08 -21.48
CA GLU A 478 -3.86 15.31 -21.53
C GLU A 478 -3.70 15.88 -20.11
N ASP A 479 -2.50 16.33 -19.79
CA ASP A 479 -2.22 17.04 -18.54
C ASP A 479 -2.48 18.53 -18.77
N PHE A 480 -3.28 19.15 -17.91
CA PHE A 480 -3.58 20.58 -17.99
C PHE A 480 -2.80 21.37 -16.93
N MET A 481 -2.15 22.44 -17.36
CA MET A 481 -1.54 23.45 -16.52
C MET A 481 -2.58 24.50 -16.10
N PRO A 482 -2.40 25.19 -14.95
CA PRO A 482 -3.39 26.15 -14.47
C PRO A 482 -3.75 27.31 -15.42
N HIS A 483 -2.87 27.67 -16.36
CA HIS A 483 -3.13 28.73 -17.34
C HIS A 483 -3.88 28.24 -18.60
N GLU A 484 -4.15 26.95 -18.68
CA GLU A 484 -4.87 26.30 -19.80
C GLU A 484 -6.35 26.03 -19.47
N LEU A 485 -6.78 26.29 -18.22
CA LEU A 485 -8.12 26.01 -17.69
C LEU A 485 -9.04 27.24 -17.69
#